data_AF-A0A931EMK3-F1
#
_entry.id   AF-A0A931EMK3-F1
#
_cell.length_a   1.000
_cell.length_b   1.000
_cell.length_c   1.000
_cell.angle_alpha   90.00
_cell.angle_beta   90.00
_cell.angle_gamma   90.00
#
_symmetry.space_group_name_H-M   'P 1'
#
loop_
_entity.id
_entity.type
_entity.pdbx_description
1 polymer ?
#
loop_
_entity_poly.entity_id
_entity_poly.type
_entity_poly.pdbx_seq_one_letter_code
_entity_poly.pdbx_strand_id
1 'polypeptide(L)'
;MVFIEALVEWQILEASGNEVARRVLEARVMLPLSIPERIWAEVADLYPAQLEEAQTLLERHNLVRSGEFVHPLFREVRLKTLRPERRQALARRALQVFQDDPMAVADFVRDAKPSNKESLELLLRSANSLKDSIQAARLLAQAVEYAE
;
A
#
# COMPACT_ATOMS: atom_id res chain seq x y z
N MET A 1 22.10 -2.79 -16.48
CA MET A 1 21.31 -2.46 -17.69
C MET A 1 20.20 -1.52 -17.23
N VAL A 2 20.33 -0.21 -17.45
CA VAL A 2 19.60 0.85 -16.68
C VAL A 2 18.48 1.53 -17.47
N PHE A 3 18.36 1.25 -18.78
CA PHE A 3 17.46 2.00 -19.67
C PHE A 3 15.96 1.74 -19.41
N ILE A 4 15.57 0.52 -19.04
CA ILE A 4 14.16 0.18 -18.84
C ILE A 4 13.64 0.78 -17.52
N GLU A 5 14.38 0.65 -16.41
CA GLU A 5 13.98 1.24 -15.14
C GLU A 5 13.93 2.77 -15.22
N ALA A 6 14.89 3.41 -15.90
CA ALA A 6 14.89 4.86 -16.10
C ALA A 6 13.70 5.35 -16.96
N LEU A 7 13.31 4.60 -17.99
CA LEU A 7 12.13 4.91 -18.81
C LEU A 7 10.84 4.77 -17.99
N VAL A 8 10.72 3.70 -17.21
CA VAL A 8 9.59 3.45 -16.31
C VAL A 8 9.49 4.56 -15.26
N GLU A 9 10.61 4.93 -14.66
CA GLU A 9 10.68 6.02 -13.68
C GLU A 9 10.26 7.35 -14.29
N TRP A 10 10.75 7.68 -15.49
CA TRP A 10 10.36 8.90 -16.20
C TRP A 10 8.86 8.95 -16.47
N GLN A 11 8.25 7.86 -16.95
CA GLN A 11 6.81 7.80 -17.23
C GLN A 11 5.97 7.93 -15.95
N ILE A 12 6.42 7.32 -14.85
CA ILE A 12 5.80 7.49 -13.53
C ILE A 12 5.91 8.95 -13.07
N LEU A 13 7.05 9.60 -13.27
CA LEU A 13 7.28 11.00 -12.88
C LEU A 13 6.40 11.96 -13.67
N GLU A 14 6.26 11.75 -14.98
CA GLU A 14 5.40 12.54 -15.85
C GLU A 14 3.94 12.51 -15.37
N ALA A 15 3.38 11.32 -15.15
CA ALA A 15 2.02 11.17 -14.63
C ALA A 15 1.88 11.69 -13.18
N SER A 16 2.95 11.62 -12.40
CA SER A 16 3.00 12.14 -11.02
C SER A 16 3.09 13.67 -10.94
N GLY A 17 3.20 14.38 -12.08
CA GLY A 17 3.12 15.84 -12.13
C GLY A 17 1.76 16.36 -11.64
N ASN A 18 0.70 15.55 -11.76
CA ASN A 18 -0.59 15.79 -11.11
C ASN A 18 -0.59 15.17 -9.70
N GLU A 19 -0.89 15.99 -8.69
CA GLU A 19 -0.85 15.53 -7.29
C GLU A 19 -1.86 14.41 -6.99
N VAL A 20 -3.07 14.48 -7.54
CA VAL A 20 -4.11 13.46 -7.31
C VAL A 20 -3.70 12.14 -7.94
N ALA A 21 -3.24 12.16 -9.18
CA ALA A 21 -2.73 10.95 -9.87
C ALA A 21 -1.53 10.33 -9.15
N ARG A 22 -0.62 11.16 -8.65
CA ARG A 22 0.50 10.71 -7.80
C ARG A 22 0.01 9.98 -6.56
N ARG A 23 -0.96 10.53 -5.82
CA ARG A 23 -1.51 9.91 -4.60
C ARG A 23 -2.18 8.57 -4.91
N VAL A 24 -2.93 8.49 -6.02
CA VAL A 24 -3.56 7.27 -6.50
C VAL A 24 -2.53 6.19 -6.82
N LEU A 25 -1.47 6.53 -7.57
CA LEU A 25 -0.35 5.62 -7.86
C LEU A 25 0.32 5.11 -6.58
N GLU A 26 0.69 6.03 -5.68
CA GLU A 26 1.40 5.68 -4.44
C GLU A 26 0.56 4.74 -3.56
N ALA A 27 -0.75 5.02 -3.41
CA ALA A 27 -1.65 4.14 -2.69
C ALA A 27 -1.78 2.77 -3.37
N ARG A 28 -1.88 2.73 -4.71
CA ARG A 28 -2.03 1.48 -5.45
C ARG A 28 -0.87 0.52 -5.24
N VAL A 29 0.35 1.05 -5.15
CA VAL A 29 1.56 0.25 -4.90
C VAL A 29 1.49 -0.46 -3.54
N MET A 30 0.98 0.22 -2.51
CA MET A 30 0.90 -0.32 -1.16
C MET A 30 -0.20 -1.37 -1.01
N LEU A 31 -1.28 -1.23 -1.76
CA LEU A 31 -2.46 -2.09 -1.63
C LEU A 31 -2.31 -3.43 -2.34
N PRO A 32 -2.93 -4.51 -1.82
CA PRO A 32 -3.06 -5.78 -2.52
C PRO A 32 -3.69 -5.65 -3.91
N LEU A 33 -3.50 -6.67 -4.75
CA LEU A 33 -4.21 -6.77 -6.03
C LEU A 33 -5.72 -6.95 -5.78
N SER A 34 -6.55 -6.45 -6.70
CA SER A 34 -8.01 -6.61 -6.63
C SER A 34 -8.67 -6.14 -5.31
N ILE A 35 -8.51 -4.85 -4.98
CA ILE A 35 -9.15 -4.20 -3.82
C ILE A 35 -10.34 -3.33 -4.28
N PRO A 36 -11.44 -3.22 -3.51
CA PRO A 36 -12.51 -2.28 -3.81
C PRO A 36 -12.00 -0.83 -3.95
N GLU A 37 -12.53 -0.10 -4.93
CA GLU A 37 -12.13 1.29 -5.19
C GLU A 37 -12.33 2.21 -3.99
N ARG A 38 -13.35 1.95 -3.16
CA ARG A 38 -13.59 2.68 -1.92
C ARG A 38 -12.36 2.64 -0.98
N ILE A 39 -11.75 1.47 -0.80
CA ILE A 39 -10.57 1.28 0.04
C ILE A 39 -9.36 1.98 -0.59
N TRP A 40 -9.24 1.93 -1.92
CA TRP A 40 -8.17 2.63 -2.62
C TRP A 40 -8.28 4.15 -2.47
N ALA A 41 -9.47 4.72 -2.62
CA ALA A 41 -9.74 6.14 -2.41
C ALA A 41 -9.41 6.55 -0.95
N GLU A 42 -9.84 5.75 0.02
CA GLU A 42 -9.61 6.01 1.44
C GLU A 42 -8.12 6.02 1.80
N VAL A 43 -7.35 5.04 1.31
CA VAL A 43 -5.89 4.99 1.52
C VAL A 43 -5.16 6.09 0.76
N ALA A 44 -5.65 6.48 -0.43
CA ALA A 44 -5.14 7.65 -1.14
C ALA A 44 -5.54 8.98 -0.47
N ASP A 45 -6.47 8.97 0.49
CA ASP A 45 -7.15 10.11 1.09
C ASP A 45 -7.74 11.03 0.01
N LEU A 46 -8.62 10.44 -0.81
CA LEU A 46 -9.30 11.08 -1.92
C LEU A 46 -10.79 10.78 -1.87
N TYR A 47 -11.58 11.70 -2.42
CA TYR A 47 -12.99 11.42 -2.72
C TYR A 47 -13.11 10.46 -3.92
N PRO A 48 -14.19 9.67 -4.02
CA PRO A 48 -14.37 8.73 -5.14
C PRO A 48 -14.26 9.38 -6.53
N ALA A 49 -14.82 10.57 -6.72
CA ALA A 49 -14.71 11.31 -7.98
C ALA A 49 -13.25 11.67 -8.35
N GLN A 50 -12.44 12.03 -7.35
CA GLN A 50 -11.02 12.32 -7.58
C GLN A 50 -10.23 11.05 -7.93
N LEU A 51 -10.61 9.90 -7.36
CA LEU A 51 -10.03 8.62 -7.73
C LEU A 51 -10.32 8.30 -9.20
N GLU A 52 -11.58 8.44 -9.63
CA GLU A 52 -12.00 8.16 -11.02
C GLU A 52 -11.28 9.06 -12.05
N GLU A 53 -11.21 10.36 -11.79
CA GLU A 53 -10.47 11.31 -12.63
C GLU A 53 -8.99 10.96 -12.72
N ALA A 54 -8.37 10.64 -11.59
CA ALA A 54 -6.97 10.26 -11.53
C ALA A 54 -6.71 8.91 -12.22
N GLN A 55 -7.57 7.92 -12.04
CA GLN A 55 -7.48 6.65 -12.77
C GLN A 55 -7.54 6.89 -14.27
N THR A 56 -8.50 7.69 -14.75
CA THR A 56 -8.60 8.05 -16.17
C THR A 56 -7.32 8.68 -16.69
N LEU A 57 -6.69 9.58 -15.91
CA LEU A 57 -5.40 10.17 -16.27
C LEU A 57 -4.30 9.10 -16.35
N LEU A 58 -4.20 8.23 -15.34
CA LEU A 58 -3.20 7.15 -15.31
C LEU A 58 -3.36 6.13 -16.43
N GLU A 59 -4.60 5.87 -16.85
CA GLU A 59 -4.91 5.02 -18.01
C GLU A 59 -4.46 5.66 -19.32
N ARG A 60 -4.64 6.99 -19.49
CA ARG A 60 -4.10 7.72 -20.66
C ARG A 60 -2.58 7.65 -20.74
N HIS A 61 -1.91 7.60 -19.59
CA HIS A 61 -0.46 7.40 -19.52
C HIS A 61 -0.04 5.91 -19.61
N ASN A 62 -0.96 4.97 -19.85
CA ASN A 62 -0.69 3.53 -19.87
C ASN A 62 0.06 3.03 -18.63
N LEU A 63 -0.24 3.57 -17.44
CA LEU A 63 0.34 3.11 -16.18
C LEU A 63 -0.57 2.10 -15.47
N VAL A 64 -1.87 2.36 -15.54
CA VAL A 64 -2.92 1.56 -14.92
C VAL A 64 -3.93 1.18 -16.01
N ARG A 65 -4.64 0.08 -15.82
CA ARG A 65 -5.84 -0.30 -16.58
C ARG A 65 -6.78 -1.05 -15.66
N SER A 66 -8.04 -0.64 -15.61
CA SER A 66 -9.06 -1.30 -14.77
C SER A 66 -8.62 -1.41 -13.30
N GLY A 67 -7.95 -0.38 -12.81
CA GLY A 67 -7.47 -0.29 -11.42
C GLY A 67 -6.21 -1.11 -11.08
N GLU A 68 -5.54 -1.72 -12.05
CA GLU A 68 -4.30 -2.45 -11.85
C GLU A 68 -3.16 -1.91 -12.71
N PHE A 69 -1.91 -2.07 -12.26
CA PHE A 69 -0.76 -1.70 -13.07
C PHE A 69 -0.73 -2.52 -14.35
N VAL A 70 -0.53 -1.86 -15.49
CA VAL A 70 -0.46 -2.59 -16.79
C VAL A 70 0.77 -3.50 -16.88
N HIS A 71 1.79 -3.23 -16.05
CA HIS A 71 3.01 -4.03 -15.98
C HIS A 71 3.55 -4.07 -14.52
N PRO A 72 3.98 -5.25 -14.00
CA PRO A 72 4.50 -5.38 -12.63
C PRO A 72 5.65 -4.43 -12.30
N LEU A 73 6.52 -4.15 -13.28
CA LEU A 73 7.65 -3.21 -13.11
C LEU A 73 7.23 -1.81 -12.65
N PHE A 74 6.05 -1.31 -13.03
CA PHE A 74 5.60 0.00 -12.54
C PHE A 74 5.41 0.00 -11.02
N ARG A 75 4.85 -1.09 -10.49
CA ARG A 75 4.70 -1.27 -9.05
C ARG A 75 6.05 -1.38 -8.36
N GLU A 76 6.96 -2.18 -8.91
CA GLU A 76 8.29 -2.38 -8.33
C GLU A 76 9.12 -1.10 -8.31
N VAL A 77 9.21 -0.39 -9.44
CA VAL A 77 9.95 0.87 -9.54
C VAL A 77 9.34 1.93 -8.64
N ARG A 78 8.00 2.03 -8.59
CA ARG A 78 7.36 2.99 -7.71
C ARG A 78 7.54 2.65 -6.24
N LEU A 79 7.51 1.37 -5.86
CA LEU A 79 7.77 0.94 -4.48
C LEU A 79 9.20 1.27 -4.05
N LYS A 80 10.19 1.06 -4.93
CA LYS A 80 11.61 1.38 -4.67
C LYS A 80 11.86 2.89 -4.53
N THR A 81 11.12 3.71 -5.29
CA THR A 81 11.28 5.18 -5.33
C THR A 81 10.34 5.93 -4.38
N LEU A 82 9.46 5.22 -3.67
CA LEU A 82 8.52 5.81 -2.71
C LEU A 82 9.27 6.32 -1.48
N ARG A 83 9.11 7.62 -1.19
CA ARG A 83 9.73 8.24 -0.02
C ARG A 83 9.26 7.55 1.28
N PRO A 84 10.17 7.27 2.25
CA PRO A 84 9.83 6.57 3.48
C PRO A 84 8.67 7.19 4.26
N GLU A 85 8.59 8.52 4.32
CA GLU A 85 7.55 9.25 5.06
C GLU A 85 6.16 9.04 4.41
N ARG A 86 6.11 9.00 3.07
CA ARG A 86 4.88 8.73 2.33
C ARG A 86 4.46 7.27 2.47
N ARG A 87 5.42 6.35 2.39
CA ARG A 87 5.18 4.92 2.63
C ARG A 87 4.56 4.70 4.01
N GLN A 88 5.12 5.34 5.04
CA GLN A 88 4.60 5.28 6.40
C GLN A 88 3.18 5.85 6.51
N ALA A 89 2.92 7.03 5.93
CA ALA A 89 1.60 7.65 5.96
C ALA A 89 0.53 6.81 5.22
N LEU A 90 0.89 6.16 4.12
CA LEU A 90 0.01 5.24 3.40
C LEU A 90 -0.25 3.96 4.21
N ALA A 91 0.78 3.37 4.80
CA ALA A 91 0.64 2.18 5.64
C ALA A 91 -0.23 2.44 6.88
N ARG A 92 -0.12 3.62 7.50
CA ARG A 92 -0.99 4.03 8.62
C ARG A 92 -2.46 4.11 8.22
N ARG A 93 -2.76 4.68 7.04
CA ARG A 93 -4.13 4.70 6.52
C ARG A 93 -4.61 3.30 6.16
N ALA A 94 -3.77 2.49 5.54
CA ALA A 94 -4.10 1.10 5.24
C ALA A 94 -4.44 0.31 6.51
N LEU A 95 -3.67 0.47 7.60
CA LEU A 95 -3.99 -0.16 8.89
C LEU A 95 -5.38 0.20 9.43
N GLN A 96 -5.82 1.45 9.24
CA GLN A 96 -7.15 1.88 9.67
C GLN A 96 -8.25 1.17 8.87
N VAL A 97 -8.04 0.99 7.56
CA VAL A 97 -9.02 0.37 6.66
C VAL A 97 -9.05 -1.16 6.81
N PHE A 98 -7.89 -1.79 7.01
CA PHE A 98 -7.74 -3.24 7.09
C PHE A 98 -7.72 -3.79 8.52
N GLN A 99 -8.22 -3.04 9.51
CA GLN A 99 -8.17 -3.45 10.92
C GLN A 99 -8.79 -4.84 11.22
N ASP A 100 -9.71 -5.29 10.37
CA ASP A 100 -10.43 -6.57 10.48
C ASP A 100 -9.79 -7.70 9.66
N ASP A 101 -8.75 -7.43 8.88
CA ASP A 101 -7.96 -8.42 8.15
C ASP A 101 -6.61 -8.65 8.86
N PRO A 102 -6.47 -9.77 9.61
CA PRO A 102 -5.28 -10.03 10.41
C PRO A 102 -3.98 -10.09 9.60
N MET A 103 -4.05 -10.57 8.36
CA MET A 103 -2.88 -10.72 7.51
C MET A 103 -2.46 -9.38 6.91
N ALA A 104 -3.43 -8.59 6.45
CA ALA A 104 -3.15 -7.23 5.99
C ALA A 104 -2.61 -6.34 7.11
N VAL A 105 -3.11 -6.47 8.35
CA VAL A 105 -2.56 -5.76 9.52
C VAL A 105 -1.08 -6.09 9.70
N ALA A 106 -0.71 -7.38 9.63
CA ALA A 106 0.68 -7.80 9.80
C ALA A 106 1.62 -7.22 8.73
N ASP A 107 1.15 -7.14 7.49
CA ASP A 107 1.90 -6.57 6.37
C ASP A 107 2.11 -5.05 6.54
N PHE A 108 1.10 -4.33 7.03
CA PHE A 108 1.18 -2.87 7.15
C PHE A 108 1.80 -2.38 8.48
N VAL A 109 1.78 -3.16 9.57
CA VAL A 109 2.36 -2.76 10.87
C VAL A 109 3.83 -2.35 10.73
N ARG A 110 4.63 -3.13 9.97
CA ARG A 110 6.05 -2.83 9.77
C ARG A 110 6.28 -1.49 9.08
N ASP A 111 5.48 -1.17 8.06
CA ASP A 111 5.64 0.04 7.28
C ASP A 111 5.02 1.27 7.96
N ALA A 112 3.93 1.09 8.71
CA ALA A 112 3.25 2.15 9.45
C ALA A 112 4.07 2.68 10.63
N LYS A 113 5.00 1.86 11.14
CA LYS A 113 5.82 2.11 12.33
C LYS A 113 5.01 2.77 13.45
N PRO A 114 3.97 2.08 13.98
CA PRO A 114 3.37 2.49 15.25
C PRO A 114 4.38 2.36 16.38
N SER A 115 4.02 2.78 17.60
CA SER A 115 4.86 2.47 18.76
C SER A 115 5.02 0.95 18.95
N ASN A 116 6.06 0.52 19.65
CA ASN A 116 6.28 -0.90 19.94
C ASN A 116 5.05 -1.52 20.62
N LYS A 117 4.50 -0.82 21.62
CA LYS A 117 3.29 -1.24 22.33
C LYS A 117 2.09 -1.41 21.39
N GLU A 118 1.80 -0.42 20.54
CA GLU A 118 0.69 -0.52 19.58
C GLU A 118 0.92 -1.64 18.57
N SER A 119 2.15 -1.81 18.08
CA SER A 119 2.50 -2.87 17.12
C SER A 119 2.27 -4.26 17.73
N LEU A 120 2.73 -4.45 18.97
CA LEU A 120 2.51 -5.66 19.75
C LEU A 120 1.01 -5.95 19.93
N GLU A 121 0.24 -4.96 20.38
CA GLU A 121 -1.21 -5.10 20.59
C GLU A 121 -1.96 -5.46 19.30
N LEU A 122 -1.63 -4.80 18.18
CA LEU A 122 -2.21 -5.07 16.87
C LEU A 122 -1.91 -6.50 16.38
N LEU A 123 -0.66 -6.95 16.50
CA LEU A 123 -0.25 -8.27 16.06
C LEU A 123 -0.83 -9.38 16.93
N LEU A 124 -0.87 -9.20 18.26
CA LEU A 124 -1.49 -10.16 19.19
C LEU A 124 -2.99 -10.29 18.94
N ARG A 125 -3.70 -9.18 18.76
CA ARG A 125 -5.13 -9.19 18.42
C ARG A 125 -5.39 -9.92 17.11
N SER A 126 -4.55 -9.68 16.11
CA SER A 126 -4.63 -10.32 14.79
C SER A 126 -4.33 -11.83 14.88
N ALA A 127 -3.31 -12.23 15.65
CA ALA A 127 -3.01 -13.65 15.86
C ALA A 127 -4.18 -14.39 16.53
N ASN A 128 -4.84 -13.75 17.50
CA ASN A 128 -5.97 -14.35 18.24
C ASN A 128 -7.26 -14.48 17.41
N SER A 129 -7.45 -13.67 16.37
CA SER A 129 -8.63 -13.77 15.51
C SER A 129 -8.48 -14.80 14.38
N LEU A 130 -7.26 -15.29 14.14
CA LEU A 130 -6.99 -16.33 13.16
C LEU A 130 -7.35 -17.73 13.68
N LYS A 131 -8.06 -18.51 12.84
CA LYS A 131 -8.33 -19.94 13.09
C LYS A 131 -7.16 -20.84 12.67
N ASP A 132 -6.32 -20.36 11.74
CA ASP A 132 -5.15 -21.09 11.25
C ASP A 132 -3.99 -20.93 12.24
N SER A 133 -3.64 -22.03 12.90
CA SER A 133 -2.58 -22.05 13.91
C SER A 133 -1.19 -21.71 13.35
N ILE A 134 -0.93 -21.98 12.07
CA ILE A 134 0.36 -21.66 11.44
C ILE A 134 0.45 -20.15 11.20
N GLN A 135 -0.61 -19.53 10.67
CA GLN A 135 -0.65 -18.09 10.46
C GLN A 135 -0.62 -17.33 11.79
N ALA A 136 -1.38 -17.79 12.79
CA ALA A 136 -1.34 -17.24 14.13
C ALA A 136 0.09 -17.29 14.72
N ALA A 137 0.79 -18.43 14.62
CA ALA A 137 2.16 -18.56 15.10
C ALA A 137 3.14 -17.60 14.40
N ARG A 138 2.96 -17.35 13.09
CA ARG A 138 3.77 -16.35 12.36
C ARG A 138 3.55 -14.94 12.89
N LEU A 139 2.30 -14.57 13.13
CA LEU A 139 1.98 -13.25 13.70
C LEU A 139 2.53 -13.10 15.11
N LEU A 140 2.45 -14.15 15.94
CA LEU A 140 3.06 -14.15 17.27
C LEU A 140 4.58 -14.00 17.21
N ALA A 141 5.26 -14.69 16.28
CA ALA A 141 6.70 -14.54 16.10
C ALA A 141 7.09 -13.11 15.71
N GLN A 142 6.30 -12.48 14.83
CA GLN A 142 6.50 -11.06 14.48
C GLN A 142 6.23 -10.14 15.67
N ALA A 143 5.25 -10.45 16.52
CA ALA A 143 4.91 -9.65 17.69
C ALA A 143 6.07 -9.59 18.71
N VAL A 144 6.90 -10.64 18.80
CA VAL A 144 8.09 -10.66 19.66
C VAL A 144 9.10 -9.56 19.28
N GLU A 145 9.19 -9.18 17.99
CA GLU A 145 10.06 -8.09 17.53
C GLU A 145 9.70 -6.72 18.17
N TYR A 146 8.51 -6.60 18.78
CA TYR A 146 7.98 -5.36 19.35
C TYR A 146 7.73 -5.44 20.87
N ALA A 147 8.19 -6.51 21.53
CA ALA A 147 7.97 -6.73 22.97
C ALA A 147 8.96 -5.97 23.89
N GLU A 148 9.89 -5.21 23.31
CA GLU A 148 10.92 -4.41 24.00
C GLU A 148 10.52 -2.94 24.20
#